data_AF-A0A9E3VA05-F1
#
_entry.id   AF-A0A9E3VA05-F1
#
_cell.length_a   1.000
_cell.length_b   1.000
_cell.length_c   1.000
_cell.angle_alpha   90.00
_cell.angle_beta   90.00
_cell.angle_gamma   90.00
#
_symmetry.space_group_name_H-M   'P 1'
#
loop_
_entity.id
_entity.type
_entity.pdbx_description
1 polymer ?
#
loop_
_entity_poly.entity_id
_entity_poly.type
_entity_poly.pdbx_seq_one_letter_code
_entity_poly.pdbx_strand_id
1 'polypeptide(L)'
;MRRAPLALALLASAALAASRPRAGGTLSVVVTGPLPPADPVELTTASDAALLPLFAAPLCRLEGERTVGVLVRSTSWVSPTALRLEVRPGSRTASGELLNASKVAAMLTRARRTASPYRGLLWALDTVTVTENVVQLNLKASAPELESALCHPALAVPAATPTAVGPFVRGSAPHLWLANLGFPAGRPWADALSLTQADARTAERAVGQRRAQVALGVPAPQLGALLRATYLRFTPRAVEPSFRAAVESVLDREELARFFLKGPAAPLVGLVPGVPAPPASTAPAPLHPPRTVTLAFDQADEDHRAIATRLQVKLDALGYRVKPLPLPRSELLQRWSDGTLELSLHGVWLPPSTPAALAVAVELATRGSTPTPLASPAVRDEHAGAFAATLAPQLDLLPLAVQGLSLKTAAGLAAPPRDATGLPRLDDLPLGND
;
A
#
# COMPACT_ATOMS: atom_id res chain seq x y z
N MET A 1 50.26 -42.44 -9.56
CA MET A 1 50.12 -41.33 -8.58
C MET A 1 49.33 -40.20 -9.23
N ARG A 2 48.02 -40.11 -8.98
CA ARG A 2 47.14 -39.00 -9.41
C ARG A 2 46.01 -38.82 -8.40
N ARG A 3 46.15 -37.89 -7.46
CA ARG A 3 45.07 -37.39 -6.58
C ARG A 3 45.41 -35.94 -6.20
N ALA A 4 45.05 -34.98 -7.04
CA ALA A 4 45.21 -33.54 -6.75
C ALA A 4 44.28 -32.59 -7.55
N PRO A 5 42.95 -32.87 -7.72
CA PRO A 5 42.04 -31.77 -8.05
C PRO A 5 40.89 -31.55 -7.06
N LEU A 6 40.70 -32.40 -6.04
CA LEU A 6 39.56 -32.25 -5.11
C LEU A 6 39.75 -31.16 -4.04
N ALA A 7 41.00 -30.80 -3.72
CA ALA A 7 41.30 -29.83 -2.66
C ALA A 7 41.07 -28.37 -3.08
N LEU A 8 41.17 -28.04 -4.37
CA LEU A 8 40.94 -26.67 -4.84
C LEU A 8 39.45 -26.31 -4.95
N ALA A 9 38.57 -27.29 -5.16
CA ALA A 9 37.13 -27.08 -5.21
C ALA A 9 36.49 -26.81 -3.83
N LEU A 10 37.13 -27.27 -2.74
CA LEU A 10 36.63 -27.05 -1.37
C LEU A 10 37.06 -25.70 -0.77
N LEU A 11 38.13 -25.07 -1.30
CA LEU A 11 38.61 -23.76 -0.83
C LEU A 11 37.88 -22.58 -1.48
N ALA A 12 37.31 -22.74 -2.68
CA ALA A 12 36.47 -21.71 -3.30
C ALA A 12 35.10 -21.56 -2.62
N SER A 13 34.59 -22.62 -2.00
CA SER A 13 33.30 -22.64 -1.30
C SER A 13 33.32 -21.92 0.06
N ALA A 14 34.50 -21.75 0.66
CA ALA A 14 34.65 -21.09 1.96
C ALA A 14 34.64 -19.55 1.87
N ALA A 15 34.95 -18.98 0.70
CA ALA A 15 34.98 -17.52 0.52
C ALA A 15 33.57 -16.89 0.50
N LEU A 16 32.54 -17.63 0.10
CA LEU A 16 31.14 -17.18 0.15
C LEU A 16 30.48 -17.33 1.53
N ALA A 17 31.15 -17.97 2.50
CA ALA A 17 30.59 -18.26 3.82
C ALA A 17 31.07 -17.31 4.94
N ALA A 18 31.88 -16.28 4.64
CA ALA A 18 32.58 -15.49 5.65
C ALA A 18 32.21 -13.99 5.75
N SER A 19 31.28 -13.46 4.94
CA SER A 19 30.74 -12.13 5.21
C SER A 19 29.67 -12.22 6.29
N ARG A 20 30.09 -12.18 7.56
CA ARG A 20 29.12 -12.02 8.66
C ARG A 20 28.36 -10.70 8.44
N PRO A 21 27.02 -10.72 8.41
CA PRO A 21 26.26 -9.48 8.32
C PRO A 21 26.64 -8.58 9.50
N ARG A 22 26.98 -7.33 9.24
CA ARG A 22 27.32 -6.34 10.27
C ARG A 22 26.10 -5.50 10.56
N ALA A 23 25.79 -5.36 11.84
CA ALA A 23 24.85 -4.36 12.31
C ALA A 23 25.59 -3.02 12.50
N GLY A 24 24.90 -1.93 12.24
CA GLY A 24 25.35 -0.56 12.39
C GLY A 24 25.66 0.14 11.07
N GLY A 25 25.80 1.46 11.12
CA GLY A 25 26.03 2.34 9.96
C GLY A 25 24.75 2.98 9.41
N THR A 26 24.88 3.68 8.28
CA THR A 26 23.77 4.41 7.65
C THR A 26 23.32 3.74 6.35
N LEU A 27 22.07 3.30 6.30
CA LEU A 27 21.42 2.86 5.07
C LEU A 27 20.96 4.10 4.28
N SER A 28 21.54 4.36 3.12
CA SER A 28 21.10 5.46 2.23
C SER A 28 20.16 4.93 1.16
N VAL A 29 18.95 5.46 1.14
CA VAL A 29 17.86 5.08 0.24
C VAL A 29 17.45 6.28 -0.59
N VAL A 30 17.31 6.06 -1.89
CA VAL A 30 16.77 7.05 -2.83
C VAL A 30 15.41 6.56 -3.33
N VAL A 31 14.41 7.45 -3.41
CA VAL A 31 13.06 7.12 -3.87
C VAL A 31 12.68 7.97 -5.07
N THR A 32 12.07 7.33 -6.09
CA THR A 32 11.68 7.97 -7.36
C THR A 32 10.31 8.65 -7.35
N GLY A 33 9.83 9.05 -6.18
CA GLY A 33 8.48 9.56 -5.95
C GLY A 33 8.36 10.38 -4.67
N PRO A 34 7.14 10.77 -4.26
CA PRO A 34 6.91 11.48 -3.01
C PRO A 34 7.45 10.67 -1.82
N LEU A 35 7.90 11.39 -0.78
CA LEU A 35 8.15 10.78 0.52
C LEU A 35 6.81 10.32 1.11
N PRO A 36 6.83 9.32 2.01
CA PRO A 36 5.61 8.80 2.60
C PRO A 36 4.81 9.91 3.27
N PRO A 37 3.47 9.84 3.22
CA PRO A 37 2.60 10.84 3.85
C PRO A 37 2.79 10.82 5.37
N ALA A 38 2.47 11.95 6.00
CA ALA A 38 2.50 12.07 7.46
C ALA A 38 1.41 11.20 8.12
N ASP A 39 0.23 11.09 7.50
CA ASP A 39 -0.85 10.22 7.94
C ASP A 39 -0.92 8.94 7.07
N PRO A 40 -0.74 7.75 7.67
CA PRO A 40 -0.90 6.45 7.04
C PRO A 40 -2.16 6.25 6.21
N VAL A 41 -3.27 6.89 6.58
CA VAL A 41 -4.54 6.74 5.86
C VAL A 41 -4.51 7.35 4.44
N GLU A 42 -3.49 8.16 4.15
CA GLU A 42 -3.21 8.75 2.84
C GLU A 42 -2.21 7.90 2.03
N LEU A 43 -2.01 6.64 2.36
CA LEU A 43 -1.16 5.74 1.60
C LEU A 43 -1.67 5.55 0.15
N THR A 44 -0.88 5.87 -0.87
CA THR A 44 -1.31 5.67 -2.28
C THR A 44 -0.24 5.07 -3.18
N THR A 45 1.04 5.21 -2.86
CA THR A 45 2.14 4.69 -3.70
C THR A 45 2.77 3.43 -3.10
N ALA A 46 3.40 2.62 -3.95
CA ALA A 46 4.11 1.43 -3.50
C ALA A 46 5.35 1.80 -2.65
N SER A 47 5.99 2.93 -2.93
CA SER A 47 7.09 3.47 -2.13
C SER A 47 6.61 3.93 -0.75
N ASP A 48 5.42 4.55 -0.67
CA ASP A 48 4.81 4.91 0.62
C ASP A 48 4.63 3.64 1.46
N ALA A 49 4.14 2.55 0.86
CA ALA A 49 3.83 1.32 1.57
C ALA A 49 5.10 0.65 2.13
N ALA A 50 6.21 0.73 1.40
CA ALA A 50 7.51 0.22 1.85
C ALA A 50 8.18 1.10 2.92
N LEU A 51 8.03 2.43 2.82
CA LEU A 51 8.72 3.36 3.72
C LEU A 51 7.94 3.66 5.00
N LEU A 52 6.62 3.75 4.94
CA LEU A 52 5.80 4.16 6.07
C LEU A 52 6.00 3.26 7.31
N PRO A 53 6.08 1.91 7.21
CA PRO A 53 6.35 1.04 8.35
C PRO A 53 7.67 1.33 9.08
N LEU A 54 8.63 1.99 8.42
CA LEU A 54 9.91 2.37 9.03
C LEU A 54 9.76 3.50 10.05
N PHE A 55 8.68 4.28 9.97
CA PHE A 55 8.40 5.45 10.82
C PHE A 55 7.13 5.27 11.64
N ALA A 56 6.18 4.51 11.11
CA ALA A 56 4.85 4.27 11.63
C ALA A 56 4.51 2.78 11.44
N ALA A 57 4.90 1.97 12.42
CA ALA A 57 4.68 0.55 12.42
C ALA A 57 3.19 0.22 12.54
N PRO A 58 2.68 -0.73 11.73
CA PRO A 58 1.35 -1.30 11.92
C PRO A 58 1.28 -2.14 13.21
N LEU A 59 0.08 -2.57 13.60
CA LEU A 59 -0.10 -3.42 14.79
C LEU A 59 0.67 -4.74 14.68
N CYS A 60 0.67 -5.30 13.48
CA CYS A 60 1.29 -6.56 13.12
C CYS A 60 1.86 -6.49 11.71
N ARG A 61 2.62 -7.51 11.33
CA ARG A 61 3.11 -7.74 9.96
C ARG A 61 2.68 -9.11 9.47
N LEU A 62 2.65 -9.29 8.16
CA LEU A 62 2.36 -10.57 7.52
C LEU A 62 3.67 -11.25 7.09
N GLU A 63 3.87 -12.49 7.54
CA GLU A 63 4.96 -13.38 7.13
C GLU A 63 4.35 -14.64 6.47
N GLY A 64 4.26 -14.63 5.14
CA GLY A 64 3.37 -15.55 4.43
C GLY A 64 1.92 -15.33 4.87
N GLU A 65 1.22 -16.39 5.23
CA GLU A 65 -0.16 -16.31 5.76
C GLU A 65 -0.22 -16.02 7.27
N ARG A 66 0.94 -15.95 7.95
CA ARG A 66 0.97 -15.75 9.40
C ARG A 66 1.03 -14.28 9.78
N THR A 67 0.17 -13.90 10.72
CA THR A 67 0.25 -12.63 11.44
C THR A 67 1.33 -12.69 12.51
N VAL A 68 2.24 -11.72 12.50
CA VAL A 68 3.30 -11.54 13.50
C VAL A 68 3.14 -10.19 14.18
N GLY A 69 2.91 -10.19 15.49
CA GLY A 69 2.66 -8.98 16.26
C GLY A 69 3.88 -8.06 16.36
N VAL A 70 3.71 -6.78 16.00
CA VAL A 70 4.73 -5.73 16.10
C VAL A 70 4.46 -4.88 17.35
N LEU A 71 3.39 -4.09 17.33
CA LEU A 71 2.93 -3.30 18.48
C LEU A 71 2.03 -4.11 19.42
N VAL A 72 1.37 -5.14 18.90
CA VAL A 72 0.69 -6.15 19.71
C VAL A 72 1.59 -7.35 19.91
N ARG A 73 1.45 -8.01 21.06
CA ARG A 73 2.11 -9.28 21.36
C ARG A 73 1.37 -10.43 20.68
N SER A 74 0.05 -10.40 20.74
CA SER A 74 -0.81 -11.48 20.28
C SER A 74 -2.16 -10.94 19.80
N THR A 75 -2.76 -11.68 18.88
CA THR A 75 -4.12 -11.54 18.37
C THR A 75 -4.84 -12.85 18.61
N SER A 76 -6.05 -12.82 19.17
CA SER A 76 -6.81 -14.03 19.42
C SER A 76 -8.32 -13.80 19.36
N TRP A 77 -9.01 -14.67 18.63
CA TRP A 77 -10.47 -14.66 18.57
C TRP A 77 -11.07 -15.22 19.86
N VAL A 78 -11.97 -14.46 20.47
CA VAL A 78 -12.76 -14.87 21.65
C VAL A 78 -14.07 -15.52 21.21
N SER A 79 -14.64 -14.99 20.13
CA SER A 79 -15.80 -15.52 19.42
C SER A 79 -15.69 -15.07 17.95
N PRO A 80 -16.54 -15.57 17.02
CA PRO A 80 -16.54 -15.08 15.63
C PRO A 80 -16.77 -13.56 15.49
N THR A 81 -17.28 -12.88 16.53
CA THR A 81 -17.58 -11.45 16.53
C THR A 81 -16.79 -10.67 17.59
N ALA A 82 -15.76 -11.28 18.18
CA ALA A 82 -14.90 -10.62 19.18
C ALA A 82 -13.43 -11.01 18.98
N LEU A 83 -12.59 -10.01 18.67
CA LEU A 83 -11.15 -10.17 18.50
C LEU A 83 -10.41 -9.46 19.65
N ARG A 84 -9.50 -10.17 20.31
CA ARG A 84 -8.67 -9.65 21.40
C ARG A 84 -7.28 -9.32 20.87
N LEU A 85 -6.79 -8.13 21.20
CA LEU A 85 -5.44 -7.65 20.91
C LEU A 85 -4.72 -7.42 22.24
N GLU A 86 -3.62 -8.13 22.49
CA GLU A 86 -2.76 -7.89 23.64
C GLU A 86 -1.65 -6.92 23.24
N VAL A 87 -1.62 -5.72 23.82
CA VAL A 87 -0.58 -4.73 23.48
C VAL A 87 0.76 -5.18 24.04
N ARG A 88 1.84 -5.04 23.28
CA ARG A 88 3.15 -5.51 23.72
C ARG A 88 3.69 -4.62 24.85
N PRO A 89 4.02 -5.19 26.04
CA PRO A 89 4.54 -4.43 27.17
C PRO A 89 5.85 -3.71 26.83
N GLY A 90 6.06 -2.53 27.41
CA GLY A 90 7.32 -1.79 27.30
C GLY A 90 7.55 -1.08 25.96
N SER A 91 6.64 -1.22 24.99
CA SER A 91 6.69 -0.50 23.71
C SER A 91 6.65 1.01 23.95
N ARG A 92 7.54 1.77 23.29
CA ARG A 92 7.62 3.23 23.42
C ARG A 92 7.39 3.94 22.10
N THR A 93 6.75 5.10 22.18
CA THR A 93 6.57 6.04 21.07
C THR A 93 7.88 6.78 20.77
N ALA A 94 7.91 7.52 19.66
CA ALA A 94 9.03 8.37 19.28
C ALA A 94 9.35 9.46 20.33
N SER A 95 8.36 9.88 21.13
CA SER A 95 8.54 10.78 22.28
C SER A 95 9.02 10.08 23.56
N GLY A 96 9.19 8.76 23.55
CA GLY A 96 9.59 7.96 24.71
C GLY A 96 8.44 7.57 25.63
N GLU A 97 7.20 7.98 25.35
CA GLU A 97 6.03 7.59 26.13
C GLU A 97 5.69 6.10 25.93
N LEU A 98 5.12 5.46 26.95
CA LEU A 98 4.63 4.09 26.81
C LEU A 98 3.44 4.04 25.85
N LEU A 99 3.47 3.06 24.95
CA LEU A 99 2.33 2.63 24.15
C LEU A 99 1.46 1.71 25.01
N ASN A 100 0.19 2.02 25.15
CA ASN A 100 -0.78 1.24 25.93
C ASN A 100 -2.04 0.93 25.09
N ALA A 101 -2.92 0.10 25.65
CA ALA A 101 -4.17 -0.28 25.00
C ALA A 101 -5.07 0.91 24.64
N SER A 102 -5.13 1.94 25.47
CA SER A 102 -5.91 3.16 25.16
C SER A 102 -5.40 3.87 23.90
N LYS A 103 -4.08 3.96 23.70
CA LYS A 103 -3.49 4.55 22.49
C LYS A 103 -3.76 3.71 21.25
N VAL A 104 -3.69 2.38 21.36
CA VAL A 104 -4.04 1.46 20.27
C VAL A 104 -5.53 1.58 19.91
N ALA A 105 -6.41 1.64 20.90
CA ALA A 105 -7.84 1.86 20.68
C ALA A 105 -8.15 3.21 20.02
N ALA A 106 -7.45 4.27 20.43
CA ALA A 106 -7.57 5.59 19.82
C ALA A 106 -7.11 5.59 18.36
N MET A 107 -6.01 4.88 18.05
CA MET A 107 -5.53 4.72 16.67
C MET A 107 -6.57 4.05 15.77
N LEU A 108 -7.15 2.93 16.22
CA LEU A 108 -8.19 2.21 15.47
C LEU A 108 -9.46 3.04 15.30
N THR A 109 -9.87 3.75 16.36
CA THR A 109 -11.03 4.64 16.32
C THR A 109 -10.82 5.78 15.33
N ARG A 110 -9.62 6.36 15.29
CA ARG A 110 -9.23 7.39 14.32
C ARG A 110 -9.26 6.83 12.89
N ALA A 111 -8.62 5.69 12.64
CA ALA A 111 -8.60 5.08 11.31
C ALA A 111 -10.03 4.80 10.79
N ARG A 112 -10.94 4.37 11.67
CA ARG A 112 -12.36 4.18 11.34
C ARG A 112 -13.13 5.48 11.07
N ARG A 113 -12.71 6.62 11.62
CA ARG A 113 -13.41 7.90 11.45
C ARG A 113 -12.84 8.76 10.32
N THR A 114 -11.58 8.54 9.97
CA THR A 114 -10.88 9.35 8.97
C THR A 114 -11.38 8.99 7.57
N ALA A 115 -11.60 10.01 6.74
CA ALA A 115 -11.98 9.84 5.35
C ALA A 115 -10.86 9.15 4.57
N SER A 116 -10.99 7.83 4.37
CA SER A 116 -10.02 7.04 3.61
C SER A 116 -10.65 5.74 3.11
N PRO A 117 -10.25 5.24 1.92
CA PRO A 117 -10.60 3.89 1.46
C PRO A 117 -10.23 2.79 2.46
N TYR A 118 -9.21 3.02 3.29
CA TYR A 118 -8.74 2.07 4.28
C TYR A 118 -9.65 1.87 5.48
N ARG A 119 -10.67 2.74 5.65
CA ARG A 119 -11.76 2.48 6.61
C ARG A 119 -12.49 1.17 6.30
N GLY A 120 -12.51 0.77 5.03
CA GLY A 120 -13.06 -0.51 4.59
C GLY A 120 -12.42 -1.71 5.29
N LEU A 121 -11.14 -1.63 5.68
CA LEU A 121 -10.47 -2.70 6.45
C LEU A 121 -11.06 -2.91 7.84
N LEU A 122 -11.80 -1.92 8.36
CA LEU A 122 -12.46 -1.94 9.66
C LEU A 122 -13.98 -2.00 9.53
N TRP A 123 -14.50 -2.47 8.39
CA TRP A 123 -15.94 -2.48 8.08
C TRP A 123 -16.79 -3.20 9.13
N ALA A 124 -16.28 -4.33 9.66
CA ALA A 124 -16.97 -5.14 10.65
C ALA A 124 -16.88 -4.59 12.08
N LEU A 125 -15.98 -3.63 12.33
CA LEU A 125 -15.74 -3.11 13.67
C LEU A 125 -16.97 -2.35 14.19
N ASP A 126 -17.49 -2.75 15.33
CA ASP A 126 -18.59 -2.08 16.02
C ASP A 126 -18.08 -1.18 17.14
N THR A 127 -17.46 -1.77 18.16
CA THR A 127 -16.95 -1.06 19.34
C THR A 127 -15.55 -1.53 19.69
N VAL A 128 -14.81 -0.64 20.34
CA VAL A 128 -13.47 -0.92 20.85
C VAL A 128 -13.51 -0.71 22.35
N THR A 129 -13.28 -1.77 23.12
CA THR A 129 -13.20 -1.72 24.58
C THR A 129 -11.76 -1.93 25.02
N VAL A 130 -11.38 -1.30 26.12
CA VAL A 130 -10.03 -1.36 26.68
C VAL A 130 -10.12 -1.87 28.10
N THR A 131 -9.37 -2.94 28.39
CA THR A 131 -9.24 -3.50 29.73
C THR A 131 -7.76 -3.73 29.99
N GLU A 132 -7.18 -2.99 30.93
CA GLU A 132 -5.75 -3.04 31.23
C GLU A 132 -4.87 -2.82 29.96
N ASN A 133 -4.12 -3.84 29.56
CA ASN A 133 -3.24 -3.83 28.40
C ASN A 133 -3.84 -4.58 27.18
N VAL A 134 -5.16 -4.78 27.20
CA VAL A 134 -5.91 -5.50 26.18
C VAL A 134 -6.87 -4.55 25.49
N VAL A 135 -6.90 -4.60 24.16
CA VAL A 135 -7.93 -3.98 23.33
C VAL A 135 -8.82 -5.09 22.79
N GLN A 136 -10.12 -5.01 23.09
CA GLN A 136 -11.11 -5.93 22.54
C GLN A 136 -11.91 -5.20 21.45
N LEU A 137 -11.94 -5.82 20.27
CA LEU A 137 -12.71 -5.38 19.11
C LEU A 137 -13.99 -6.22 19.05
N ASN A 138 -15.13 -5.58 19.25
CA ASN A 138 -16.43 -6.22 19.05
C ASN A 138 -16.92 -5.90 17.64
N LEU A 139 -17.41 -6.92 16.94
CA LEU A 139 -17.75 -6.85 15.52
C LEU A 139 -19.25 -7.00 15.29
N LYS A 140 -19.75 -6.32 14.26
CA LYS A 140 -21.16 -6.42 13.81
C LYS A 140 -21.45 -7.74 13.09
N ALA A 141 -20.41 -8.35 12.52
CA ALA A 141 -20.47 -9.59 11.77
C ALA A 141 -19.12 -10.32 11.89
N SER A 142 -19.11 -11.60 11.52
CA SER A 142 -17.85 -12.37 11.42
C SER A 142 -16.99 -11.82 10.29
N ALA A 143 -15.72 -11.56 10.58
CA ALA A 143 -14.73 -11.02 9.65
C ALA A 143 -13.34 -11.62 9.92
N PRO A 144 -13.12 -12.91 9.61
CA PRO A 144 -11.86 -13.59 9.91
C PRO A 144 -10.63 -12.88 9.30
N GLU A 145 -10.80 -12.22 8.16
CA GLU A 145 -9.77 -11.45 7.48
C GLU A 145 -9.27 -10.23 8.26
N LEU A 146 -10.06 -9.74 9.24
CA LEU A 146 -9.74 -8.56 10.04
C LEU A 146 -8.36 -8.68 10.70
N GLU A 147 -8.00 -9.86 11.19
CA GLU A 147 -6.70 -10.08 11.83
C GLU A 147 -5.54 -9.75 10.90
N SER A 148 -5.61 -10.18 9.64
CA SER A 148 -4.61 -9.85 8.62
C SER A 148 -4.70 -8.38 8.17
N ALA A 149 -5.92 -7.83 8.11
CA ALA A 149 -6.16 -6.45 7.73
C ALA A 149 -5.57 -5.44 8.73
N LEU A 150 -5.53 -5.78 10.03
CA LEU A 150 -4.89 -4.97 11.08
C LEU A 150 -3.38 -4.79 10.88
N CYS A 151 -2.75 -5.62 10.05
CA CYS A 151 -1.33 -5.50 9.70
C CYS A 151 -1.09 -4.51 8.56
N HIS A 152 -2.15 -3.95 7.97
CA HIS A 152 -2.03 -3.05 6.83
C HIS A 152 -1.37 -1.71 7.25
N PRO A 153 -0.36 -1.21 6.51
CA PRO A 153 0.39 -0.02 6.89
C PRO A 153 -0.49 1.23 7.04
N ALA A 154 -1.58 1.33 6.27
CA ALA A 154 -2.50 2.47 6.37
C ALA A 154 -3.25 2.57 7.71
N LEU A 155 -3.24 1.51 8.53
CA LEU A 155 -3.87 1.51 9.87
C LEU A 155 -2.88 1.86 10.99
N ALA A 156 -1.62 2.17 10.66
CA ALA A 156 -0.60 2.57 11.63
C ALA A 156 -0.90 3.94 12.29
N VAL A 157 -0.16 4.27 13.36
CA VAL A 157 -0.19 5.61 13.98
C VAL A 157 0.47 6.63 13.02
N PRO A 158 0.00 7.89 12.91
CA PRO A 158 0.68 8.91 12.11
C PRO A 158 2.17 9.03 12.42
N ALA A 159 2.99 9.10 11.37
CA ALA A 159 4.44 9.21 11.52
C ALA A 159 4.87 10.57 12.08
N ALA A 160 4.04 11.61 11.89
CA ALA A 160 4.33 12.98 12.32
C ALA A 160 3.86 13.27 13.77
N THR A 161 3.28 12.32 14.48
CA THR A 161 2.83 12.54 15.86
C THR A 161 3.90 12.12 16.87
N PRO A 162 3.91 12.71 18.08
CA PRO A 162 4.73 12.21 19.19
C PRO A 162 4.45 10.74 19.54
N THR A 163 3.32 10.23 19.10
CA THR A 163 2.84 8.86 19.33
C THR A 163 3.28 7.86 18.25
N ALA A 164 3.97 8.29 17.19
CA ALA A 164 4.52 7.40 16.17
C ALA A 164 5.40 6.33 16.81
N VAL A 165 5.32 5.09 16.33
CA VAL A 165 6.18 3.99 16.79
C VAL A 165 6.73 3.34 15.53
N GLY A 166 8.02 3.39 15.29
CA GLY A 166 8.68 2.73 14.16
C GLY A 166 10.11 2.32 14.51
N PRO A 167 10.76 1.48 13.68
CA PRO A 167 12.17 1.12 13.86
C PRO A 167 13.11 2.32 13.70
N PHE A 168 12.69 3.39 13.03
CA PHE A 168 13.45 4.63 12.91
C PHE A 168 12.63 5.83 13.39
N VAL A 169 13.30 6.77 14.06
CA VAL A 169 12.75 8.05 14.53
C VAL A 169 13.51 9.22 13.89
N ARG A 170 12.88 10.39 13.84
CA ARG A 170 13.45 11.55 13.16
C ARG A 170 14.76 11.99 13.82
N GLY A 171 15.82 12.13 13.03
CA GLY A 171 17.12 12.66 13.47
C GLY A 171 17.16 14.19 13.44
N SER A 172 18.35 14.75 13.67
CA SER A 172 18.57 16.20 13.64
C SER A 172 18.52 16.81 12.24
N ALA A 173 18.85 16.04 11.21
CA ALA A 173 18.80 16.46 9.81
C ALA A 173 17.49 15.99 9.13
N PRO A 174 16.88 16.78 8.21
CA PRO A 174 15.59 16.44 7.60
C PRO A 174 15.52 15.10 6.85
N HIS A 175 16.64 14.65 6.30
CA HIS A 175 16.77 13.40 5.54
C HIS A 175 17.24 12.22 6.39
N LEU A 176 17.64 12.47 7.64
CA LEU A 176 18.26 11.48 8.50
C LEU A 176 17.28 10.99 9.56
N TRP A 177 17.20 9.67 9.69
CA TRP A 177 16.42 8.98 10.69
C TRP A 177 17.34 8.07 11.50
N LEU A 178 17.13 8.00 12.80
CA LEU A 178 17.98 7.25 13.73
C LEU A 178 17.24 6.00 14.21
N ALA A 179 17.97 4.93 14.46
CA ALA A 179 17.43 3.70 15.00
C ALA A 179 16.72 3.95 16.34
N ASN A 180 15.48 3.47 16.45
CA ASN A 180 14.71 3.50 17.68
C ASN A 180 15.05 2.28 18.53
N LEU A 181 15.92 2.46 19.52
CA LEU A 181 16.32 1.38 20.43
C LEU A 181 15.16 0.88 21.32
N GLY A 182 14.08 1.65 21.44
CA GLY A 182 12.86 1.27 22.13
C GLY A 182 11.84 0.56 21.24
N PHE A 183 12.19 0.24 19.98
CA PHE A 183 11.27 -0.41 19.06
C PHE A 183 10.97 -1.86 19.50
N PRO A 184 9.69 -2.23 19.68
CA PRO A 184 9.31 -3.52 20.26
C PRO A 184 9.73 -4.78 19.49
N ALA A 185 9.92 -4.69 18.17
CA ALA A 185 10.29 -5.84 17.35
C ALA A 185 11.82 -6.06 17.28
N GLY A 186 12.60 -5.25 18.01
CA GLY A 186 14.06 -5.32 18.04
C GLY A 186 14.73 -4.13 17.38
N ARG A 187 16.05 -4.04 17.53
CA ARG A 187 16.86 -2.98 16.91
C ARG A 187 16.99 -3.24 15.40
N PRO A 188 16.76 -2.25 14.52
CA PRO A 188 17.03 -2.39 13.10
C PRO A 188 18.53 -2.65 12.83
N TRP A 189 18.86 -3.23 11.68
CA TRP A 189 20.26 -3.51 11.34
C TRP A 189 21.09 -2.24 11.17
N ALA A 190 20.54 -1.19 10.56
CA ALA A 190 21.22 0.09 10.41
C ALA A 190 21.01 0.98 11.65
N ASP A 191 22.04 1.76 12.03
CA ASP A 191 21.95 2.80 13.07
C ASP A 191 21.17 4.02 12.60
N ALA A 192 21.20 4.25 11.29
CA ALA A 192 20.55 5.38 10.67
C ALA A 192 20.04 5.03 9.28
N LEU A 193 19.00 5.74 8.86
CA LEU A 193 18.40 5.69 7.54
C LEU A 193 18.45 7.10 6.94
N SER A 194 19.11 7.24 5.79
CA SER A 194 19.15 8.49 5.02
C SER A 194 18.18 8.35 3.84
N LEU A 195 17.12 9.15 3.82
CA LEU A 195 16.12 9.16 2.75
C LEU A 195 16.26 10.38 1.86
N THR A 196 16.39 10.15 0.56
CA THR A 196 16.44 11.21 -0.45
C THR A 196 15.47 10.95 -1.59
N GLN A 197 14.94 12.02 -2.17
CA GLN A 197 14.10 11.94 -3.36
C GLN A 197 14.93 12.29 -4.59
N ALA A 198 14.70 11.58 -5.69
CA ALA A 198 15.32 11.90 -6.97
C ALA A 198 14.44 11.40 -8.11
N ASP A 199 14.66 11.87 -9.34
CA ASP A 199 14.07 11.22 -10.51
C ASP A 199 14.65 9.80 -10.72
N ALA A 200 14.00 8.99 -11.55
CA ALA A 200 14.42 7.59 -11.80
C ALA A 200 15.87 7.46 -12.30
N ARG A 201 16.32 8.37 -13.17
CA ARG A 201 17.68 8.34 -13.73
C ARG A 201 18.72 8.71 -12.67
N THR A 202 18.41 9.70 -11.84
CA THR A 202 19.28 10.15 -10.75
C THR A 202 19.35 9.11 -9.64
N ALA A 203 18.24 8.47 -9.28
CA ALA A 203 18.20 7.36 -8.32
C ALA A 203 19.03 6.17 -8.81
N GLU A 204 18.88 5.79 -10.08
CA GLU A 204 19.67 4.71 -10.67
C GLU A 204 21.17 5.03 -10.67
N ARG A 205 21.53 6.27 -11.03
CA ARG A 205 22.92 6.74 -10.99
C ARG A 205 23.48 6.73 -9.57
N ALA A 206 22.71 7.14 -8.57
CA ALA A 206 23.14 7.16 -7.18
C ALA A 206 23.51 5.76 -6.68
N VAL A 207 22.71 4.74 -7.02
CA VAL A 207 23.03 3.34 -6.71
C VAL A 207 24.23 2.84 -7.51
N GLY A 208 24.30 3.13 -8.80
CA GLY A 208 25.44 2.74 -9.65
C GLY A 208 26.78 3.34 -9.21
N GLN A 209 26.75 4.54 -8.62
CA GLN A 209 27.92 5.23 -8.07
C GLN A 209 28.15 4.94 -6.58
N ARG A 210 27.38 4.03 -5.96
CA ARG A 210 27.42 3.71 -4.51
C ARG A 210 27.21 4.93 -3.60
N ARG A 211 26.55 5.98 -4.10
CA ARG A 211 26.08 7.13 -3.28
C ARG A 211 24.78 6.80 -2.54
N ALA A 212 24.09 5.76 -2.97
CA ALA A 212 22.96 5.15 -2.29
C ALA A 212 23.10 3.63 -2.32
N GLN A 213 22.63 2.97 -1.27
CA GLN A 213 22.62 1.51 -1.18
C GLN A 213 21.35 0.91 -1.79
N VAL A 214 20.22 1.63 -1.74
CA VAL A 214 18.94 1.16 -2.25
C VAL A 214 18.25 2.27 -3.05
N ALA A 215 17.66 1.93 -4.18
CA ALA A 215 16.71 2.78 -4.90
C ALA A 215 15.34 2.11 -5.00
N LEU A 216 14.29 2.84 -4.63
CA LEU A 216 12.88 2.40 -4.72
C LEU A 216 12.20 3.07 -5.92
N GLY A 217 11.42 2.31 -6.68
CA GLY A 217 10.67 2.79 -7.85
C GLY A 217 11.49 2.95 -9.13
N VAL A 218 12.76 2.51 -9.13
CA VAL A 218 13.57 2.39 -10.34
C VAL A 218 13.26 1.08 -11.07
N PRO A 219 13.25 1.03 -12.42
CA PRO A 219 13.06 -0.20 -13.16
C PRO A 219 14.07 -1.28 -12.73
N ALA A 220 13.58 -2.46 -12.38
CA ALA A 220 14.40 -3.59 -11.94
C ALA A 220 13.75 -4.92 -12.36
N PRO A 221 14.53 -5.98 -12.59
CA PRO A 221 14.00 -7.27 -13.04
C PRO A 221 13.18 -8.01 -11.96
N GLN A 222 13.31 -7.64 -10.69
CA GLN A 222 12.57 -8.27 -9.60
C GLN A 222 11.16 -7.67 -9.49
N LEU A 223 10.15 -8.52 -9.74
CA LEU A 223 8.75 -8.19 -9.53
C LEU A 223 8.40 -8.38 -8.04
N GLY A 224 7.91 -7.33 -7.39
CA GLY A 224 7.16 -7.46 -6.14
C GLY A 224 5.71 -7.90 -6.41
N ALA A 225 4.95 -8.19 -5.35
CA ALA A 225 3.51 -8.42 -5.49
C ALA A 225 2.82 -7.15 -6.06
N LEU A 226 1.88 -7.35 -6.98
CA LEU A 226 1.15 -6.27 -7.65
C LEU A 226 -0.07 -5.87 -6.82
N LEU A 227 0.15 -5.13 -5.73
CA LEU A 227 -0.89 -4.78 -4.77
C LEU A 227 -1.29 -3.30 -4.79
N ARG A 228 -0.56 -2.41 -5.46
CA ARG A 228 -1.04 -1.04 -5.68
C ARG A 228 -2.07 -1.04 -6.81
N ALA A 229 -3.35 -1.01 -6.47
CA ALA A 229 -4.42 -0.90 -7.45
C ALA A 229 -4.74 0.57 -7.74
N THR A 230 -4.95 0.89 -9.02
CA THR A 230 -5.44 2.21 -9.46
C THR A 230 -6.85 2.07 -10.02
N TYR A 231 -7.76 2.90 -9.51
CA TYR A 231 -9.16 2.94 -9.92
C TYR A 231 -9.55 4.32 -10.43
N LEU A 232 -10.47 4.34 -11.39
CA LEU A 232 -11.25 5.51 -11.77
C LEU A 232 -12.61 5.42 -11.07
N ARG A 233 -12.88 6.36 -10.16
CA ARG A 233 -14.22 6.55 -9.60
C ARG A 233 -14.96 7.61 -10.41
N PHE A 234 -16.26 7.43 -10.59
CA PHE A 234 -17.14 8.44 -11.16
C PHE A 234 -18.36 8.67 -10.28
N THR A 235 -19.00 9.82 -10.41
CA THR A 235 -20.26 10.12 -9.72
C THR A 235 -21.40 10.01 -10.73
N PRO A 236 -22.36 9.06 -10.59
CA PRO A 236 -23.39 8.80 -11.61
C PRO A 236 -24.25 10.01 -11.96
N ARG A 237 -24.51 10.90 -10.99
CA ARG A 237 -25.27 12.13 -11.23
C ARG A 237 -24.49 13.16 -12.05
N ALA A 238 -23.17 13.01 -12.14
CA ALA A 238 -22.26 13.94 -12.82
C ALA A 238 -21.84 13.47 -14.21
N VAL A 239 -22.24 12.27 -14.65
CA VAL A 239 -21.92 11.70 -15.97
C VAL A 239 -23.12 10.99 -16.58
N GLU A 240 -23.08 10.67 -17.87
CA GLU A 240 -24.16 9.90 -18.50
C GLU A 240 -24.12 8.42 -18.07
N PRO A 241 -25.26 7.69 -18.08
CA PRO A 241 -25.28 6.26 -17.78
C PRO A 241 -24.34 5.43 -18.65
N SER A 242 -24.05 5.90 -19.88
CA SER A 242 -23.12 5.26 -20.82
C SER A 242 -21.64 5.52 -20.52
N PHE A 243 -21.30 6.36 -19.53
CA PHE A 243 -19.91 6.74 -19.24
C PHE A 243 -19.01 5.55 -18.95
N ARG A 244 -19.49 4.58 -18.15
CA ARG A 244 -18.76 3.33 -17.89
C ARG A 244 -18.40 2.61 -19.19
N ALA A 245 -19.39 2.39 -20.05
CA ALA A 245 -19.22 1.72 -21.33
C ALA A 245 -18.26 2.50 -22.25
N ALA A 246 -18.34 3.84 -22.24
CA ALA A 246 -17.43 4.70 -22.99
C ALA A 246 -15.98 4.46 -22.57
N VAL A 247 -15.66 4.51 -21.27
CA VAL A 247 -14.31 4.26 -20.76
C VAL A 247 -13.85 2.84 -21.10
N GLU A 248 -14.68 1.84 -20.82
CA GLU A 248 -14.35 0.43 -21.06
C GLU A 248 -14.13 0.12 -22.55
N SER A 249 -14.77 0.84 -23.47
CA SER A 249 -14.60 0.63 -24.92
C SER A 249 -13.33 1.25 -25.52
N VAL A 250 -12.77 2.29 -24.89
CA VAL A 250 -11.62 3.04 -25.45
C VAL A 250 -10.32 2.79 -24.71
N LEU A 251 -10.40 2.34 -23.45
CA LEU A 251 -9.25 2.15 -22.60
C LEU A 251 -8.75 0.70 -22.67
N ASP A 252 -7.68 0.51 -23.43
CA ASP A 252 -6.87 -0.70 -23.36
C ASP A 252 -6.02 -0.68 -22.07
N ARG A 253 -6.36 -1.57 -21.14
CA ARG A 253 -5.67 -1.68 -19.84
C ARG A 253 -4.29 -2.33 -19.97
N GLU A 254 -4.08 -3.18 -20.97
CA GLU A 254 -2.77 -3.76 -21.24
C GLU A 254 -1.82 -2.69 -21.77
N GLU A 255 -2.30 -1.88 -22.73
CA GLU A 255 -1.57 -0.72 -23.23
C GLU A 255 -1.26 0.27 -22.08
N LEU A 256 -2.25 0.55 -21.23
CA LEU A 256 -2.10 1.44 -20.07
C LEU A 256 -0.98 0.93 -19.14
N ALA A 257 -1.07 -0.33 -18.71
CA ALA A 257 -0.09 -0.90 -17.79
C ALA A 257 1.32 -0.97 -18.39
N ARG A 258 1.43 -1.27 -19.69
CA ARG A 258 2.74 -1.45 -20.35
C ARG A 258 3.47 -0.15 -20.64
N PHE A 259 2.76 0.90 -21.05
CA PHE A 259 3.40 2.11 -21.61
C PHE A 259 3.26 3.35 -20.75
N PHE A 260 2.28 3.41 -19.84
CA PHE A 260 1.97 4.63 -19.10
C PHE A 260 2.28 4.54 -17.60
N LEU A 261 2.50 3.34 -17.07
CA LEU A 261 2.76 3.13 -15.65
C LEU A 261 4.23 2.81 -15.40
N LYS A 262 4.75 3.34 -14.30
CA LYS A 262 6.10 3.03 -13.85
C LYS A 262 6.15 1.68 -13.13
N GLY A 263 7.30 1.03 -13.26
CA GLY A 263 7.61 -0.20 -12.54
C GLY A 263 6.84 -1.41 -13.08
N PRO A 264 6.79 -2.50 -12.30
CA PRO A 264 6.05 -3.69 -12.68
C PRO A 264 4.55 -3.41 -12.57
N ALA A 265 3.86 -3.52 -13.69
CA ALA A 265 2.44 -3.23 -13.79
C ALA A 265 1.72 -4.32 -14.59
N ALA A 266 0.43 -4.54 -14.28
CA ALA A 266 -0.46 -5.41 -15.02
C ALA A 266 -1.86 -4.78 -15.12
N PRO A 267 -2.66 -5.15 -16.13
CA PRO A 267 -4.05 -4.71 -16.21
C PRO A 267 -4.83 -5.19 -14.98
N LEU A 268 -5.65 -4.32 -14.40
CA LEU A 268 -6.63 -4.71 -13.38
C LEU A 268 -8.00 -4.72 -14.03
N VAL A 269 -8.53 -5.93 -14.25
CA VAL A 269 -9.77 -6.13 -15.00
C VAL A 269 -10.98 -6.38 -14.09
N GLY A 270 -10.78 -6.93 -12.90
CA GLY A 270 -11.79 -7.07 -11.84
C GLY A 270 -11.58 -6.05 -10.72
N LEU A 271 -12.47 -6.04 -9.70
CA LEU A 271 -12.32 -5.12 -8.56
C LEU A 271 -11.04 -5.35 -7.75
N VAL A 272 -10.49 -6.56 -7.76
CA VAL A 272 -9.28 -6.95 -7.03
C VAL A 272 -8.43 -7.88 -7.89
N PRO A 273 -7.11 -8.03 -7.61
CA PRO A 273 -6.23 -8.91 -8.36
C PRO A 273 -6.76 -10.35 -8.44
N GLY A 274 -6.58 -11.02 -9.58
CA GLY A 274 -6.97 -12.41 -9.79
C GLY A 274 -8.45 -12.65 -10.11
N VAL A 275 -9.30 -11.61 -10.06
CA VAL A 275 -10.72 -11.71 -10.45
C VAL A 275 -10.87 -11.43 -11.95
N PRO A 276 -11.57 -12.28 -12.71
CA PRO A 276 -11.72 -12.12 -14.16
C PRO A 276 -12.51 -10.86 -14.52
N ALA A 277 -12.29 -10.40 -15.75
CA ALA A 277 -13.01 -9.26 -16.31
C ALA A 277 -14.52 -9.58 -16.45
N PRO A 278 -15.41 -8.59 -16.26
CA PRO A 278 -16.74 -8.68 -16.82
C PRO A 278 -16.66 -8.76 -18.37
N PRO A 279 -17.71 -9.25 -19.05
CA PRO A 279 -17.76 -9.25 -20.50
C PRO A 279 -17.54 -7.84 -21.06
N ALA A 280 -16.87 -7.76 -22.21
CA ALA A 280 -16.53 -6.48 -22.84
C ALA A 280 -17.79 -5.65 -23.13
N SER A 281 -17.70 -4.34 -22.85
CA SER A 281 -18.78 -3.41 -23.08
C SER A 281 -18.78 -2.92 -24.53
N THR A 282 -19.96 -2.85 -25.15
CA THR A 282 -20.11 -2.30 -26.49
C THR A 282 -19.86 -0.80 -26.48
N ALA A 283 -19.12 -0.28 -27.45
CA ALA A 283 -18.85 1.14 -27.58
C ALA A 283 -20.17 1.93 -27.72
N PRO A 284 -20.43 2.93 -26.85
CA PRO A 284 -21.61 3.79 -26.98
C PRO A 284 -21.45 4.78 -28.14
N ALA A 285 -22.56 5.35 -28.58
CA ALA A 285 -22.54 6.47 -29.52
C ALA A 285 -21.87 7.71 -28.89
N PRO A 286 -21.12 8.52 -29.66
CA PRO A 286 -20.55 9.77 -29.17
C PRO A 286 -21.62 10.75 -28.67
N LEU A 287 -21.28 11.56 -27.66
CA LEU A 287 -22.17 12.57 -27.11
C LEU A 287 -22.31 13.78 -28.05
N HIS A 288 -23.56 14.20 -28.28
CA HIS A 288 -23.91 15.42 -28.99
C HIS A 288 -24.98 16.20 -28.20
N PRO A 289 -24.67 17.39 -27.66
CA PRO A 289 -23.39 18.10 -27.72
C PRO A 289 -22.29 17.47 -26.82
N PRO A 290 -21.00 17.75 -27.09
CA PRO A 290 -19.90 17.31 -26.21
C PRO A 290 -20.04 17.83 -24.78
N ARG A 291 -19.67 16.99 -23.80
CA ARG A 291 -19.75 17.28 -22.36
C ARG A 291 -18.36 17.46 -21.76
N THR A 292 -18.18 18.49 -20.95
CA THR A 292 -16.94 18.68 -20.18
C THR A 292 -17.10 18.03 -18.80
N VAL A 293 -16.09 17.27 -18.38
CA VAL A 293 -16.03 16.61 -17.06
C VAL A 293 -14.67 16.86 -16.41
N THR A 294 -14.63 17.00 -15.09
CA THR A 294 -13.41 17.25 -14.33
C THR A 294 -12.86 15.96 -13.73
N LEU A 295 -11.58 15.68 -13.96
CA LEU A 295 -10.88 14.50 -13.44
C LEU A 295 -9.87 14.90 -12.37
N ALA A 296 -10.21 14.66 -11.11
CA ALA A 296 -9.35 14.91 -9.97
C ALA A 296 -8.34 13.78 -9.75
N PHE A 297 -7.10 14.10 -9.39
CA PHE A 297 -6.07 13.10 -9.08
C PHE A 297 -4.96 13.65 -8.19
N ASP A 298 -4.17 12.77 -7.57
CA ASP A 298 -3.03 13.15 -6.72
C ASP A 298 -1.95 13.84 -7.57
N GLN A 299 -1.69 15.12 -7.27
CA GLN A 299 -0.75 15.95 -8.02
C GLN A 299 0.69 15.45 -7.96
N ALA A 300 1.05 14.71 -6.89
CA ALA A 300 2.39 14.17 -6.67
C ALA A 300 2.58 12.79 -7.34
N ASP A 301 1.53 12.22 -7.90
CA ASP A 301 1.52 10.90 -8.51
C ASP A 301 1.64 11.02 -10.04
N GLU A 302 2.84 10.77 -10.55
CA GLU A 302 3.09 10.84 -11.99
C GLU A 302 2.30 9.80 -12.80
N ASP A 303 2.01 8.63 -12.23
CA ASP A 303 1.22 7.61 -12.90
C ASP A 303 -0.23 8.09 -13.06
N HIS A 304 -0.80 8.74 -12.03
CA HIS A 304 -2.11 9.36 -12.16
C HIS A 304 -2.16 10.43 -13.24
N ARG A 305 -1.12 11.28 -13.35
CA ARG A 305 -1.02 12.29 -14.41
C ARG A 305 -1.00 11.65 -15.79
N ALA A 306 -0.24 10.56 -15.96
CA ALA A 306 -0.16 9.82 -17.21
C ALA A 306 -1.53 9.21 -17.59
N ILE A 307 -2.20 8.57 -16.64
CA ILE A 307 -3.57 8.02 -16.82
C ILE A 307 -4.55 9.14 -17.19
N ALA A 308 -4.55 10.26 -16.46
CA ALA A 308 -5.47 11.36 -16.70
C ALA A 308 -5.31 11.95 -18.12
N THR A 309 -4.06 12.11 -18.56
CA THR A 309 -3.75 12.57 -19.92
C THR A 309 -4.23 11.57 -20.97
N ARG A 310 -4.06 10.27 -20.72
CA ARG A 310 -4.51 9.22 -21.64
C ARG A 310 -6.04 9.18 -21.74
N LEU A 311 -6.74 9.28 -20.62
CA LEU A 311 -8.21 9.35 -20.58
C LEU A 311 -8.73 10.58 -21.33
N GLN A 312 -8.08 11.74 -21.18
CA GLN A 312 -8.43 12.95 -21.93
C GLN A 312 -8.39 12.72 -23.44
N VAL A 313 -7.32 12.11 -23.96
CA VAL A 313 -7.18 11.83 -25.39
C VAL A 313 -8.20 10.80 -25.87
N LYS A 314 -8.41 9.73 -25.10
CA LYS A 314 -9.25 8.59 -25.53
C LYS A 314 -10.75 8.88 -25.50
N LEU A 315 -11.19 9.71 -24.55
CA LEU A 315 -12.61 10.00 -24.37
C LEU A 315 -13.11 11.18 -25.23
N ASP A 316 -12.20 11.98 -25.81
CA ASP A 316 -12.55 13.12 -26.67
C ASP A 316 -13.35 12.69 -27.91
N ALA A 317 -12.96 11.58 -28.54
CA ALA A 317 -13.68 11.01 -29.69
C ALA A 317 -15.12 10.55 -29.38
N LEU A 318 -15.42 10.30 -28.09
CA LEU A 318 -16.76 9.97 -27.61
C LEU A 318 -17.52 11.20 -27.09
N GLY A 319 -16.99 12.41 -27.28
CA GLY A 319 -17.63 13.66 -26.88
C GLY A 319 -17.43 14.04 -25.41
N TYR A 320 -16.51 13.39 -24.70
CA TYR A 320 -16.15 13.76 -23.32
C TYR A 320 -14.86 14.57 -23.27
N ARG A 321 -14.98 15.86 -22.95
CA ARG A 321 -13.84 16.76 -22.73
C ARG A 321 -13.38 16.65 -21.28
N VAL A 322 -12.39 15.81 -21.03
CA VAL A 322 -11.83 15.64 -19.68
C VAL A 322 -10.91 16.81 -19.35
N LYS A 323 -11.18 17.51 -18.24
CA LYS A 323 -10.33 18.56 -17.68
C LYS A 323 -9.56 18.00 -16.46
N PRO A 324 -8.24 17.81 -16.56
CA PRO A 324 -7.43 17.34 -15.43
C PRO A 324 -7.43 18.36 -14.28
N LEU A 325 -7.59 17.89 -13.05
CA LEU A 325 -7.54 18.67 -11.82
C LEU A 325 -6.55 18.02 -10.84
N PRO A 326 -5.26 18.36 -10.87
CA PRO A 326 -4.30 17.88 -9.88
C PRO A 326 -4.62 18.49 -8.51
N LEU A 327 -4.69 17.66 -7.46
CA LEU A 327 -4.95 18.08 -6.09
C LEU A 327 -3.90 17.51 -5.13
N PRO A 328 -3.57 18.19 -4.02
CA PRO A 328 -2.93 17.57 -2.88
C PRO A 328 -3.71 16.34 -2.41
N ARG A 329 -2.99 15.31 -1.94
CA ARG A 329 -3.59 14.03 -1.57
C ARG A 329 -4.68 14.13 -0.50
N SER A 330 -4.42 14.88 0.57
CA SER A 330 -5.39 15.14 1.64
C SER A 330 -6.66 15.82 1.12
N GLU A 331 -6.51 16.79 0.22
CA GLU A 331 -7.63 17.48 -0.42
C GLU A 331 -8.42 16.56 -1.36
N LEU A 332 -7.74 15.70 -2.13
CA LEU A 332 -8.38 14.69 -2.97
C LEU A 332 -9.26 13.75 -2.14
N LEU A 333 -8.73 13.24 -1.01
CA LEU A 333 -9.47 12.35 -0.11
C LEU A 333 -10.66 13.08 0.56
N GLN A 334 -10.46 14.31 1.01
CA GLN A 334 -11.54 15.10 1.60
C GLN A 334 -12.68 15.36 0.59
N ARG A 335 -12.34 15.84 -0.61
CA ARG A 335 -13.35 16.09 -1.66
C ARG A 335 -14.02 14.81 -2.13
N TRP A 336 -13.27 13.70 -2.16
CA TRP A 336 -13.83 12.36 -2.41
C TRP A 336 -14.86 12.01 -1.35
N SER A 337 -14.55 12.11 -0.05
CA SER A 337 -15.51 11.78 1.01
C SER A 337 -16.74 12.68 1.00
N ASP A 338 -16.56 13.96 0.64
CA ASP A 338 -17.66 14.93 0.54
C ASP A 338 -18.55 14.68 -0.70
N GLY A 339 -18.13 13.80 -1.61
CA GLY A 339 -18.87 13.47 -2.84
C GLY A 339 -18.90 14.60 -3.87
N THR A 340 -17.94 15.53 -3.80
CA THR A 340 -17.90 16.74 -4.65
C THR A 340 -17.17 16.54 -5.98
N LEU A 341 -16.54 15.38 -6.18
CA LEU A 341 -15.77 15.06 -7.38
C LEU A 341 -16.64 14.38 -8.44
N GLU A 342 -16.58 14.87 -9.69
CA GLU A 342 -17.22 14.23 -10.84
C GLU A 342 -16.52 12.92 -11.20
N LEU A 343 -15.23 13.00 -11.51
CA LEU A 343 -14.33 11.88 -11.73
C LEU A 343 -13.11 12.00 -10.80
N SER A 344 -12.60 10.87 -10.31
CA SER A 344 -11.38 10.85 -9.52
C SER A 344 -10.53 9.60 -9.72
N LEU A 345 -9.21 9.77 -9.84
CA LEU A 345 -8.25 8.66 -9.80
C LEU A 345 -7.79 8.40 -8.37
N HIS A 346 -7.77 7.13 -7.98
CA HIS A 346 -7.31 6.70 -6.66
C HIS A 346 -6.37 5.51 -6.80
N GLY A 347 -5.15 5.68 -6.30
CA GLY A 347 -4.20 4.61 -6.05
C GLY A 347 -4.34 4.13 -4.61
N VAL A 348 -4.53 2.83 -4.40
CA VAL A 348 -4.62 2.21 -3.08
C VAL A 348 -3.71 0.99 -3.02
N TRP A 349 -2.94 0.86 -1.95
CA TRP A 349 -2.29 -0.40 -1.59
C TRP A 349 -3.34 -1.38 -1.08
N LEU A 350 -3.51 -2.53 -1.74
CA LEU A 350 -4.46 -3.56 -1.33
C LEU A 350 -3.79 -4.55 -0.36
N PRO A 351 -4.51 -5.06 0.65
CA PRO A 351 -4.07 -6.24 1.38
C PRO A 351 -4.04 -7.47 0.45
N PRO A 352 -3.23 -8.50 0.76
CA PRO A 352 -3.12 -9.71 -0.06
C PRO A 352 -4.37 -10.61 0.04
N SER A 353 -5.20 -10.44 1.07
CA SER A 353 -6.48 -11.16 1.24
C SER A 353 -7.56 -10.56 0.33
N THR A 354 -8.21 -11.41 -0.47
CA THR A 354 -9.26 -11.00 -1.40
C THR A 354 -10.46 -10.31 -0.71
N PRO A 355 -11.05 -10.84 0.39
CA PRO A 355 -12.09 -10.13 1.14
C PRO A 355 -11.66 -8.74 1.63
N ALA A 356 -10.46 -8.63 2.20
CA ALA A 356 -9.97 -7.36 2.73
C ALA A 356 -9.70 -6.35 1.59
N ALA A 357 -9.17 -6.80 0.45
CA ALA A 357 -8.96 -5.97 -0.73
C ALA A 357 -10.29 -5.50 -1.32
N LEU A 358 -11.30 -6.37 -1.35
CA LEU A 358 -12.64 -6.02 -1.79
C LEU A 358 -13.25 -4.96 -0.87
N ALA A 359 -13.06 -5.08 0.45
CA ALA A 359 -13.57 -4.09 1.40
C ALA A 359 -13.01 -2.68 1.14
N VAL A 360 -11.74 -2.56 0.77
CA VAL A 360 -11.12 -1.29 0.36
C VAL A 360 -11.73 -0.76 -0.94
N ALA A 361 -11.90 -1.62 -1.96
CA ALA A 361 -12.48 -1.21 -3.23
C ALA A 361 -13.96 -0.77 -3.09
N VAL A 362 -14.74 -1.46 -2.27
CA VAL A 362 -16.13 -1.10 -2.00
C VAL A 362 -16.20 0.21 -1.22
N GLU A 363 -15.39 0.38 -0.17
CA GLU A 363 -15.32 1.65 0.57
C GLU A 363 -14.98 2.82 -0.36
N LEU A 364 -14.02 2.63 -1.27
CA LEU A 364 -13.64 3.61 -2.27
C LEU A 364 -14.82 4.03 -3.18
N ALA A 365 -15.66 3.08 -3.57
CA ALA A 365 -16.85 3.35 -4.38
C ALA A 365 -17.94 4.06 -3.57
N THR A 366 -18.23 3.58 -2.36
CA THR A 366 -19.42 3.96 -1.58
C THR A 366 -19.21 5.15 -0.64
N ARG A 367 -17.96 5.49 -0.30
CA ARG A 367 -17.60 6.57 0.63
C ARG A 367 -18.11 6.34 2.06
N GLY A 368 -18.23 5.08 2.47
CA GLY A 368 -18.69 4.68 3.80
C GLY A 368 -20.19 4.69 4.01
N SER A 369 -21.00 4.80 2.95
CA SER A 369 -22.34 4.20 3.04
C SER A 369 -22.13 2.70 3.21
N THR A 370 -22.49 2.18 4.39
CA THR A 370 -22.24 0.79 4.80
C THR A 370 -22.68 -0.14 3.68
N PRO A 371 -21.75 -0.84 3.01
CA PRO A 371 -22.15 -1.78 2.00
C PRO A 371 -22.69 -3.03 2.72
N THR A 372 -24.02 -3.11 2.85
CA THR A 372 -24.78 -4.36 3.12
C THR A 372 -24.16 -5.60 2.46
N PRO A 373 -23.61 -5.54 1.22
CA PRO A 373 -22.96 -6.69 0.58
C PRO A 373 -21.78 -7.34 1.35
N LEU A 374 -20.99 -6.61 2.14
CA LEU A 374 -19.80 -7.19 2.81
C LEU A 374 -20.13 -8.07 4.02
N ALA A 375 -21.30 -7.88 4.64
CA ALA A 375 -21.79 -8.74 5.72
C ALA A 375 -22.35 -10.09 5.20
N SER A 376 -22.41 -10.28 3.89
CA SER A 376 -22.93 -11.50 3.28
C SER A 376 -21.96 -12.68 3.51
N PRO A 377 -22.47 -13.88 3.85
CA PRO A 377 -21.64 -15.09 3.92
C PRO A 377 -20.97 -15.48 2.59
N ALA A 378 -21.33 -14.82 1.48
CA ALA A 378 -20.67 -14.93 0.17
C ALA A 378 -19.31 -14.21 0.10
N VAL A 379 -18.96 -13.38 1.08
CA VAL A 379 -17.65 -12.70 1.18
C VAL A 379 -16.69 -13.52 2.06
N ARG A 380 -16.79 -14.85 2.01
CA ARG A 380 -15.77 -15.75 2.54
C ARG A 380 -14.71 -15.99 1.46
N ASP A 381 -13.47 -16.27 1.86
CA ASP A 381 -12.30 -16.36 0.95
C ASP A 381 -12.59 -17.14 -0.35
N GLU A 382 -13.24 -18.30 -0.24
CA GLU A 382 -13.56 -19.16 -1.40
C GLU A 382 -14.54 -18.53 -2.42
N HIS A 383 -15.42 -17.64 -1.98
CA HIS A 383 -16.48 -17.04 -2.81
C HIS A 383 -16.25 -15.55 -3.10
N ALA A 384 -15.27 -14.92 -2.44
CA ALA A 384 -15.00 -13.50 -2.53
C ALA A 384 -14.69 -13.05 -3.98
N GLY A 385 -14.03 -13.88 -4.78
CA GLY A 385 -13.73 -13.58 -6.18
C GLY A 385 -14.98 -13.54 -7.07
N ALA A 386 -15.86 -14.54 -6.95
CA ALA A 386 -17.13 -14.58 -7.69
C ALA A 386 -18.07 -13.44 -7.27
N PHE A 387 -18.08 -13.14 -5.96
CA PHE A 387 -18.81 -12.01 -5.42
C PHE A 387 -18.28 -10.67 -5.94
N ALA A 388 -16.95 -10.49 -5.95
CA ALA A 388 -16.30 -9.31 -6.50
C ALA A 388 -16.64 -9.11 -7.99
N ALA A 389 -16.66 -10.18 -8.79
CA ALA A 389 -17.06 -10.13 -10.20
C ALA A 389 -18.52 -9.68 -10.37
N THR A 390 -19.42 -10.17 -9.51
CA THR A 390 -20.84 -9.79 -9.53
C THR A 390 -21.07 -8.34 -9.10
N LEU A 391 -20.26 -7.85 -8.16
CA LEU A 391 -20.37 -6.51 -7.60
C LEU A 391 -19.74 -5.44 -8.51
N ALA A 392 -18.68 -5.78 -9.25
CA ALA A 392 -17.94 -4.88 -10.14
C ALA A 392 -18.82 -3.96 -11.01
N PRO A 393 -19.83 -4.46 -11.76
CA PRO A 393 -20.66 -3.60 -12.61
C PRO A 393 -21.62 -2.68 -11.82
N GLN A 394 -21.86 -2.96 -10.54
CA GLN A 394 -22.83 -2.24 -9.70
C GLN A 394 -22.20 -1.04 -8.96
N LEU A 395 -20.87 -0.98 -8.87
CA LEU A 395 -20.16 0.10 -8.20
C LEU A 395 -19.85 1.23 -9.17
N ASP A 396 -19.73 2.46 -8.70
CA ASP A 396 -19.28 3.59 -9.51
C ASP A 396 -17.75 3.68 -9.59
N LEU A 397 -17.15 2.52 -9.86
CA LEU A 397 -15.71 2.29 -9.79
C LEU A 397 -15.25 1.44 -10.98
N LEU A 398 -14.18 1.88 -11.62
CA LEU A 398 -13.55 1.23 -12.76
C LEU A 398 -12.11 0.84 -12.39
N PRO A 399 -11.79 -0.46 -12.30
CA PRO A 399 -10.41 -0.90 -12.15
C PRO A 399 -9.62 -0.58 -13.43
N LEU A 400 -8.38 -0.10 -13.26
CA LEU A 400 -7.50 0.26 -14.38
C LEU A 400 -6.26 -0.63 -14.43
N ALA A 401 -5.45 -0.62 -13.37
CA ALA A 401 -4.18 -1.32 -13.32
C ALA A 401 -3.77 -1.68 -11.89
N VAL A 402 -2.86 -2.63 -11.77
CA VAL A 402 -2.14 -2.95 -10.54
C VAL A 402 -0.65 -2.81 -10.74
N GLN A 403 0.05 -2.33 -9.72
CA GLN A 403 1.48 -2.10 -9.73
C GLN A 403 2.15 -2.69 -8.49
N GLY A 404 3.39 -3.11 -8.65
CA GLY A 404 4.27 -3.50 -7.55
C GLY A 404 5.36 -2.46 -7.30
N LEU A 405 6.16 -2.70 -6.26
CA LEU A 405 7.38 -1.93 -6.01
C LEU A 405 8.59 -2.60 -6.64
N SER A 406 9.24 -1.90 -7.56
CA SER A 406 10.58 -2.22 -8.00
C SER A 406 11.64 -1.66 -7.07
N LEU A 407 12.73 -2.40 -6.94
CA LEU A 407 13.84 -2.04 -6.06
C LEU A 407 15.15 -2.42 -6.74
N LYS A 408 16.17 -1.55 -6.59
CA LYS A 408 17.55 -1.82 -7.00
C LYS A 408 18.47 -1.65 -5.80
N THR A 409 19.37 -2.62 -5.58
CA THR A 409 20.42 -2.52 -4.56
C THR A 409 21.77 -2.21 -5.19
N ALA A 410 22.67 -1.62 -4.42
CA ALA A 410 24.07 -1.47 -4.80
C ALA A 410 24.75 -2.85 -4.91
N ALA A 411 25.76 -2.95 -5.77
CA ALA A 411 26.53 -4.18 -5.94
C ALA A 411 27.18 -4.60 -4.61
N GLY A 412 27.03 -5.87 -4.23
CA GLY A 412 27.55 -6.42 -2.97
C GLY A 412 26.56 -6.35 -1.80
N LEU A 413 25.44 -5.64 -1.94
CA LEU A 413 24.37 -5.64 -0.94
C LEU A 413 23.33 -6.72 -1.27
N ALA A 414 22.99 -7.54 -0.28
CA ALA A 414 21.91 -8.51 -0.40
C ALA A 414 20.57 -7.80 -0.72
N ALA A 415 19.69 -8.49 -1.45
CA ALA A 415 18.32 -7.99 -1.60
C ALA A 415 17.62 -8.01 -0.23
N PRO A 416 16.87 -6.96 0.15
CA PRO A 416 16.12 -6.97 1.39
C PRO A 416 15.07 -8.10 1.37
N PRO A 417 14.81 -8.76 2.51
CA PRO A 417 13.71 -9.69 2.61
C PRO A 417 12.39 -8.97 2.30
N ARG A 418 11.44 -9.69 1.70
CA ARG A 418 10.10 -9.16 1.41
C ARG A 418 9.09 -9.73 2.38
N ASP A 419 8.10 -8.93 2.76
CA ASP A 419 6.94 -9.40 3.52
C ASP A 419 5.91 -10.10 2.63
N ALA A 420 4.81 -10.59 3.22
CA ALA A 420 3.74 -11.25 2.46
C ALA A 420 3.01 -10.33 1.46
N THR A 421 3.16 -9.02 1.61
CA THR A 421 2.64 -8.02 0.66
C THR A 421 3.65 -7.71 -0.44
N GLY A 422 4.79 -8.40 -0.47
CA GLY A 422 5.85 -8.20 -1.43
C GLY A 422 6.64 -6.92 -1.23
N LEU A 423 6.48 -6.22 -0.10
CA LEU A 423 7.22 -5.01 0.23
C LEU A 423 8.58 -5.35 0.86
N PRO A 424 9.65 -4.60 0.53
CA PRO A 424 10.97 -4.81 1.11
C PRO A 424 11.03 -4.35 2.57
N ARG A 425 11.60 -5.17 3.45
CA ARG A 425 11.85 -4.84 4.86
C ARG A 425 13.25 -4.25 5.00
N LEU A 426 13.34 -2.92 4.96
CA LEU A 426 14.62 -2.21 4.96
C LEU A 426 15.28 -2.17 6.35
N ASP A 427 14.49 -2.29 7.41
CA ASP A 427 14.96 -2.43 8.79
C ASP A 427 15.67 -3.77 9.06
N ASP A 428 15.35 -4.79 8.27
CA ASP A 428 15.94 -6.13 8.30
C ASP A 428 17.13 -6.31 7.34
N LEU A 429 17.55 -5.25 6.63
CA LEU A 429 18.61 -5.31 5.64
C LEU A 429 19.99 -5.17 6.32
N PRO A 430 20.82 -6.23 6.40
CA PRO A 430 22.17 -6.10 6.90
C PRO A 430 23.01 -5.25 5.95
N LEU A 431 23.84 -4.35 6.49
CA LEU A 431 24.80 -3.61 5.69
C LEU A 431 25.97 -4.56 5.37
N GLY A 432 26.27 -4.70 4.07
CA GLY A 432 27.41 -5.49 3.59
C GLY A 432 28.75 -4.86 4.00
N ASN A 433 29.84 -5.62 3.89
CA ASN A 433 31.18 -5.05 4.05
C ASN A 433 31.50 -4.18 2.83
N ASP A 434 31.81 -2.90 3.07
CA ASP A 434 32.55 -2.07 2.12
C ASP A 434 33.99 -2.57 1.94
#